data_AF-A0A534ZZ65-F1
#
_entry.id   AF-A0A534ZZ65-F1
#
_cell.length_a   1.000
_cell.length_b   1.000
_cell.length_c   1.000
_cell.angle_alpha   90.00
_cell.angle_beta   90.00
_cell.angle_gamma   90.00
#
_symmetry.space_group_name_H-M   'P 1'
#
loop_
_entity.id
_entity.type
_entity.pdbx_description
1 polymer ?
#
loop_
_entity_poly.entity_id
_entity_poly.type
_entity_poly.pdbx_seq_one_letter_code
_entity_poly.pdbx_strand_id
1 'polypeptide(L)'
;MSKEQLALRLLSAESGINPRPLQSGFVDETDWTKIAQVMNEMHAAPMWIDDSPVLTVLELRTKARRLEAEQRGLDLLIVDYLQLMQGSFSQKEPNRVQEVSEIS
;
A
#
# COMPACT_ATOMS: atom_id res chain seq x y z
N MET A 1 -6.62 3.53 -2.90
CA MET A 1 -5.48 4.32 -3.45
C MET A 1 -4.70 3.38 -4.36
N SER A 2 -4.22 3.82 -5.53
CA SER A 2 -3.42 2.93 -6.39
C SER A 2 -1.98 2.81 -5.89
N LYS A 3 -1.26 1.78 -6.33
CA LYS A 3 0.16 1.61 -5.99
C LYS A 3 1.03 2.79 -6.45
N GLU A 4 0.72 3.39 -7.60
CA GLU A 4 1.46 4.54 -8.14
C GLU A 4 1.27 5.78 -7.27
N GLN A 5 0.04 6.01 -6.79
CA GLN A 5 -0.26 7.13 -5.89
C GLN A 5 0.47 6.97 -4.55
N LEU A 6 0.52 5.75 -4.01
CA LEU A 6 1.25 5.47 -2.77
C LEU A 6 2.77 5.65 -2.98
N ALA A 7 3.31 5.13 -4.08
CA ALA A 7 4.73 5.27 -4.42
C ALA A 7 5.13 6.75 -4.55
N LEU A 8 4.32 7.59 -5.20
CA LEU A 8 4.57 9.03 -5.29
C LEU A 8 4.56 9.73 -3.92
N ARG A 9 3.68 9.30 -3.01
CA ARG A 9 3.65 9.84 -1.64
C ARG A 9 4.89 9.45 -0.84
N LEU A 10 5.33 8.20 -0.95
CA LEU A 10 6.56 7.73 -0.31
C LEU A 10 7.78 8.47 -0.87
N LEU A 11 7.87 8.62 -2.19
CA LEU A 11 8.92 9.39 -2.84
C LEU A 11 8.94 10.85 -2.36
N SER A 12 7.77 11.49 -2.29
CA SER A 12 7.66 12.87 -1.77
C SER A 12 8.09 12.98 -0.31
N ALA A 13 7.68 12.02 0.53
CA ALA A 13 8.03 12.00 1.95
C ALA A 13 9.54 11.83 2.16
N GLU A 14 10.17 10.92 1.42
CA GLU A 14 11.60 10.61 1.57
C GLU A 14 12.50 11.65 0.89
N SER A 15 12.11 12.12 -0.30
CA SER A 15 12.86 13.17 -1.01
C SER A 15 12.61 14.58 -0.45
N GLY A 16 11.57 14.80 0.34
CA GLY A 16 11.17 16.13 0.81
C GLY A 16 10.70 17.09 -0.30
N ILE A 17 10.52 16.59 -1.53
CA ILE A 17 10.05 17.37 -2.67
C ILE A 17 8.53 17.43 -2.63
N ASN A 18 7.98 18.59 -3.02
CA ASN A 18 6.54 18.79 -3.04
C ASN A 18 5.85 17.76 -3.96
N PRO A 19 4.74 17.12 -3.53
CA PRO A 19 4.07 16.10 -4.33
C PRO A 19 3.45 16.66 -5.62
N ARG A 20 3.17 17.97 -5.70
CA ARG A 20 2.56 18.58 -6.90
C ARG A 20 3.47 18.48 -8.15
N PRO A 21 4.73 18.94 -8.11
CA PRO A 21 5.72 18.70 -9.18
C PRO A 21 5.82 17.24 -9.61
N LEU A 22 5.84 16.32 -8.65
CA LEU A 22 5.98 14.88 -8.91
C LEU A 22 4.75 14.31 -9.65
N GLN A 23 3.55 14.79 -9.31
CA GLN A 23 2.30 14.38 -9.96
C GLN A 23 2.12 15.01 -11.35
N SER A 24 2.59 16.24 -11.54
CA SER A 24 2.46 16.95 -12.82
C SER A 24 3.56 16.57 -13.82
N GLY A 25 4.64 15.94 -13.36
CA GLY A 25 5.80 15.59 -14.18
C GLY A 25 6.75 16.77 -14.44
N PHE A 26 6.48 17.94 -13.87
CA PHE A 26 7.33 19.13 -13.97
C PHE A 26 8.19 19.25 -12.72
N VAL A 27 9.31 18.54 -12.73
CA VAL A 27 10.32 18.59 -11.67
C VAL A 27 11.47 19.48 -12.12
N ASP A 28 11.92 20.36 -11.25
CA ASP A 28 13.12 21.16 -11.48
C ASP A 28 14.36 20.26 -11.63
N GLU A 29 15.27 20.62 -12.53
CA GLU A 29 16.49 19.83 -12.79
C GLU A 29 17.33 19.62 -11.51
N THR A 30 17.30 20.59 -10.59
CA THR A 30 18.01 20.52 -9.30
C THR A 30 17.49 19.42 -8.39
N ASP A 31 16.22 19.06 -8.51
CA ASP A 31 15.55 18.04 -7.71
C ASP A 31 15.69 16.64 -8.31
N TRP A 32 16.01 16.55 -9.60
CA TRP A 32 16.06 15.29 -10.34
C TRP A 32 17.08 14.31 -9.79
N THR A 33 18.26 14.81 -9.40
CA THR A 33 19.31 13.97 -8.79
C THR A 33 18.83 13.36 -7.47
N LYS A 34 18.11 14.12 -6.65
CA LYS A 34 17.58 13.66 -5.36
C LYS A 34 16.49 12.61 -5.55
N ILE A 35 15.58 12.83 -6.51
CA ILE A 35 14.54 11.86 -6.87
C ILE A 35 15.15 10.55 -7.35
N ALA A 36 16.13 10.61 -8.25
CA ALA A 36 16.80 9.43 -8.78
C ALA A 36 17.46 8.60 -7.66
N GLN A 37 18.11 9.27 -6.70
CA GLN A 37 18.70 8.61 -5.54
C GLN A 37 17.63 7.90 -4.70
N VAL A 38 16.58 8.60 -4.29
CA VAL A 38 15.52 8.04 -3.44
C VAL A 38 14.78 6.91 -4.14
N MET A 39 14.52 7.02 -5.45
CA MET A 39 13.92 5.92 -6.22
C MET A 39 14.79 4.67 -6.22
N ASN A 40 16.11 4.82 -6.29
CA ASN A 40 17.03 3.68 -6.22
C ASN A 40 17.03 3.03 -4.83
N GLU A 41 16.96 3.83 -3.77
CA GLU A 41 16.82 3.34 -2.39
C GLU A 41 15.48 2.61 -2.19
N MET A 42 14.38 3.19 -2.66
CA MET A 42 13.04 2.57 -2.64
C MET A 42 12.99 1.27 -3.45
N HIS A 43 13.68 1.19 -4.59
CA HIS A 43 13.75 -0.01 -5.41
C HIS A 43 14.48 -1.16 -4.70
N ALA A 44 15.50 -0.84 -3.91
CA ALA A 44 16.25 -1.82 -3.13
C ALA A 44 15.55 -2.22 -1.82
N ALA A 45 14.52 -1.47 -1.40
CA ALA A 45 13.80 -1.74 -0.17
C ALA A 45 12.96 -3.03 -0.27
N PRO A 46 12.97 -3.91 0.74
CA PRO A 46 12.12 -5.11 0.78
C PRO A 46 10.68 -4.72 1.10
N MET A 47 10.02 -4.07 0.15
CA MET A 47 8.67 -3.56 0.27
C MET A 47 7.83 -4.00 -0.93
N TRP A 48 6.60 -4.46 -0.64
CA TRP A 48 5.66 -4.91 -1.65
C TRP A 48 4.32 -4.19 -1.45
N ILE A 49 3.72 -3.76 -2.55
CA ILE A 49 2.41 -3.07 -2.56
C ILE A 49 1.44 -3.93 -3.36
N ASP A 50 0.31 -4.25 -2.76
CA ASP A 50 -0.81 -4.91 -3.40
C ASP A 50 -2.00 -3.92 -3.43
N ASP A 51 -2.39 -3.48 -4.62
CA ASP A 51 -3.52 -2.57 -4.84
C ASP A 51 -4.76 -3.30 -5.41
N SER A 52 -4.87 -4.62 -5.18
CA SER A 52 -6.05 -5.39 -5.58
C SER A 52 -7.31 -4.75 -4.99
N PRO A 53 -8.34 -4.46 -5.81
CA PRO A 53 -9.58 -3.92 -5.30
C PRO A 53 -10.32 -5.00 -4.50
N VAL A 54 -10.99 -4.60 -3.41
CA VAL A 54 -11.98 -5.42 -2.68
C VAL A 54 -11.40 -6.77 -2.23
N LEU A 55 -10.67 -6.78 -1.11
CA LEU A 55 -10.07 -7.98 -0.52
C LEU A 55 -10.87 -8.47 0.68
N THR A 56 -11.11 -9.78 0.74
CA THR A 56 -11.55 -10.44 1.98
C THR A 56 -10.35 -10.65 2.93
N VAL A 57 -10.63 -10.85 4.21
CA VAL A 57 -9.59 -11.17 5.22
C VAL A 57 -8.84 -12.47 4.87
N LEU A 58 -9.55 -13.45 4.30
CA LEU A 58 -8.95 -14.72 3.90
C LEU A 58 -7.97 -14.56 2.73
N GLU A 59 -8.33 -13.76 1.73
CA GLU A 59 -7.46 -13.47 0.58
C GLU A 59 -6.22 -12.69 1.00
N LEU A 60 -6.39 -11.67 1.84
CA LEU A 60 -5.28 -10.92 2.42
C LEU A 60 -4.32 -11.83 3.18
N ARG A 61 -4.84 -12.70 4.06
CA ARG A 61 -4.04 -13.70 4.79
C ARG A 61 -3.29 -14.64 3.86
N THR A 62 -3.95 -15.11 2.80
CA THR A 62 -3.37 -16.03 1.82
C THR A 62 -2.24 -15.37 1.05
N LYS A 63 -2.43 -14.13 0.58
CA LYS A 63 -1.41 -13.34 -0.11
C LYS A 63 -0.21 -13.07 0.79
N ALA A 64 -0.44 -12.65 2.04
CA ALA A 64 0.61 -12.37 3.01
C ALA A 64 1.48 -13.61 3.31
N ARG A 65 0.84 -14.77 3.54
CA ARG A 65 1.57 -16.04 3.78
C ARG A 65 2.37 -16.50 2.56
N ARG A 66 1.84 -16.32 1.36
CA ARG A 66 2.57 -16.62 0.12
C ARG A 66 3.82 -15.74 0.01
N LEU A 67 3.68 -14.43 0.25
CA LEU A 67 4.80 -13.50 0.22
C LEU A 67 5.84 -13.84 1.29
N GLU A 68 5.42 -14.12 2.52
CA GLU A 68 6.30 -14.55 3.61
C GLU A 68 7.12 -15.79 3.21
N ALA A 69 6.51 -16.78 2.56
CA ALA A 69 7.21 -17.98 2.08
C ALA A 69 8.18 -17.67 0.93
N GLU A 70 7.79 -16.84 -0.03
CA GLU A 70 8.62 -16.44 -1.18
C GLU A 70 9.84 -15.62 -0.75
N GLN A 71 9.65 -14.69 0.20
CA GLN A 71 10.69 -13.77 0.68
C GLN A 71 11.44 -14.29 1.91
N ARG A 72 11.02 -15.44 2.47
CA ARG A 72 11.53 -16.04 3.71
C ARG A 72 11.38 -15.11 4.93
N GLY A 73 10.30 -14.36 4.98
CA GLY A 73 9.97 -13.43 6.07
C GLY A 73 8.93 -12.39 5.67
N LEU A 74 8.20 -11.89 6.66
CA LEU A 74 7.30 -10.74 6.54
C LEU A 74 7.19 -10.07 7.92
N ASP A 75 7.91 -8.96 8.11
CA ASP A 75 8.04 -8.31 9.42
C ASP A 75 6.87 -7.37 9.75
N LEU A 76 6.26 -6.78 8.71
CA LEU A 76 5.19 -5.80 8.86
C LEU A 76 4.18 -5.93 7.72
N LEU A 77 2.90 -5.91 8.08
CA LEU A 77 1.79 -5.81 7.15
C LEU A 77 0.97 -4.57 7.48
N ILE A 78 0.83 -3.66 6.51
CA ILE A 78 0.03 -2.44 6.62
C ILE A 78 -1.21 -2.61 5.75
N VAL A 79 -2.39 -2.28 6.29
CA VAL A 79 -3.66 -2.34 5.56
C VAL A 79 -4.30 -0.96 5.52
N ASP A 80 -4.42 -0.41 4.30
CA ASP A 80 -5.09 0.86 4.01
C ASP A 80 -6.25 0.63 3.01
N TYR A 81 -7.52 0.64 3.41
CA TYR A 81 -8.10 0.84 4.74
C TYR A 81 -9.12 -0.26 5.04
N LEU A 82 -9.15 -0.73 6.30
CA LEU A 82 -9.91 -1.92 6.73
C LEU A 82 -11.40 -1.89 6.32
N GLN A 83 -12.00 -0.71 6.23
CA GLN A 83 -13.41 -0.53 5.86
C GLN A 83 -13.74 -0.90 4.41
N LEU A 84 -12.74 -1.08 3.54
CA LEU A 84 -12.95 -1.61 2.18
C LEU A 84 -12.91 -3.13 2.11
N MET A 85 -12.55 -3.79 3.20
CA MET A 85 -12.55 -5.25 3.24
C MET A 85 -13.99 -5.76 3.27
N GLN A 86 -14.26 -6.81 2.49
CA GLN A 86 -15.56 -7.46 2.53
C GLN A 86 -15.59 -8.52 3.62
N GLY A 87 -16.62 -8.46 4.48
CA GLY A 87 -16.98 -9.58 5.33
C GLY A 87 -17.42 -10.76 4.46
N SER A 88 -17.07 -11.99 4.87
CA SER A 88 -17.30 -13.22 4.10
C SER A 88 -18.79 -13.57 3.86
N PHE A 89 -19.73 -12.72 4.24
CA PHE A 89 -21.16 -12.96 4.12
C PHE A 89 -21.86 -11.89 3.30
N SER A 90 -22.15 -12.23 2.05
CA SER A 90 -23.32 -11.75 1.33
C SER A 90 -24.59 -12.27 2.03
N GLN A 91 -24.84 -11.85 3.27
CA GLN A 91 -26.15 -11.99 3.89
C GLN A 91 -26.82 -10.64 4.00
N LYS A 92 -28.13 -10.69 3.77
CA LYS A 92 -28.99 -9.61 3.31
C LYS A 92 -29.21 -8.48 4.31
N GLU A 93 -28.55 -8.50 5.48
CA GLU A 93 -28.37 -7.37 6.39
C GLU A 93 -27.23 -7.69 7.38
N PRO A 94 -26.05 -7.06 7.29
CA PRO A 94 -25.07 -7.10 8.37
C PRO A 94 -25.18 -5.83 9.22
N ASN A 95 -25.38 -6.05 10.52
CA ASN A 95 -25.28 -4.99 11.52
C ASN A 95 -23.81 -4.53 11.55
N ARG A 96 -23.52 -3.33 11.05
CA ARG A 96 -22.17 -2.79 10.81
C ARG A 96 -21.23 -2.82 12.04
N VAL A 97 -21.81 -2.87 13.23
CA VAL A 97 -21.09 -3.00 14.52
C VAL A 97 -20.41 -4.38 14.67
N GLN A 98 -21.00 -5.41 14.08
CA GLN A 98 -20.55 -6.79 14.22
C GLN A 98 -19.37 -7.09 13.29
N GLU A 99 -19.36 -6.52 12.08
CA GLU A 99 -18.23 -6.63 11.15
C GLU A 99 -16.94 -6.00 11.71
N VAL A 100 -17.03 -4.84 12.36
CA VAL A 100 -15.85 -4.18 12.96
C VAL A 100 -15.28 -5.02 14.11
N SER A 101 -16.14 -5.69 14.87
CA SER A 101 -15.73 -6.58 15.97
C SER A 101 -15.01 -7.85 15.50
N GLU A 102 -15.25 -8.31 14.27
CA GLU A 102 -14.59 -9.49 13.71
C GLU A 102 -13.26 -9.16 13.00
N ILE A 103 -13.05 -7.90 12.63
CA ILE A 103 -11.81 -7.41 12.03
C ILE A 103 -10.79 -6.98 13.10
N SER A 104 -11.25 -6.64 14.32
CA SER A 104 -10.43 -6.11 15.43
C SER A 104 -9.76 -7.18 16.27
#